data_AF-A0A7G7VMR9-F1
#
_entry.id   AF-A0A7G7VMR9-F1
#
_cell.length_a   1.000
_cell.length_b   1.000
_cell.length_c   1.000
_cell.angle_alpha   90.00
_cell.angle_beta   90.00
_cell.angle_gamma   90.00
#
_symmetry.space_group_name_H-M   'P 1'
#
loop_
_entity.id
_entity.type
_entity.pdbx_description
1 polymer ?
#
loop_
_entity_poly.entity_id
_entity_poly.type
_entity_poly.pdbx_seq_one_letter_code
_entity_poly.pdbx_strand_id
1 'polypeptide(L)'
;MERIELKTIPFPSPNEGNEEESVVVKVNPFQNLLEMITFYYGVAERNDPDELDAFLDNAFSKNKDKYPKLINAEDINDFIICSVFDSTLEKNSQSENEPWMDFDEETLKELLQKPFFDEYNAIVIHREKDLCDGAESQKSEVTKQMKPFKRNYGMLELYTYTRLQAQAACALTENRASMMWHLWCFDDVIEQLYECGFYTCIGQTYRKYGKEWFFRSKMNGTNFDPILFKWAAYAIYAAHRAETVEDEKLKHDLVDLMSEFVLSAALTEKMSLEAEIALWLKNAIVHFDDEQDTLLQDRIAGLEHENYQLKKDYETLQKNYEMLRAQIEDMQEDHTRTDDEKIDAILKRIYTFMPEDISFDQDAHRLADIWESFSPATQKDIRTSLALYEKMKTPDLAALVFVSSLEREMKRNFFEPFKESAAFKKIKNKFCPNKNLLDVHRALAEIDRHPTLGNIPFIKKAILSQQSKRDSAVVAAFAQFLGKDREAFCSICDAVEKYRLGTKKYTVVKLRNGLAHGDEAVKEGCDERCYHDLMKMFYEPPIQIMFSIIAHSKK
;
A
#
# COMPACT_ATOMS: atom_id res chain seq x y z
N MET A 1 23.26 -37.05 -15.73
CA MET A 1 23.43 -35.90 -14.82
C MET A 1 22.12 -35.75 -14.10
N GLU A 2 22.10 -36.09 -12.81
CA GLU A 2 20.94 -35.82 -11.95
C GLU A 2 20.82 -34.30 -11.80
N ARG A 3 19.63 -33.77 -12.11
CA ARG A 3 19.33 -32.34 -12.21
C ARG A 3 18.64 -31.90 -10.92
N ILE A 4 18.97 -30.72 -10.42
CA ILE A 4 18.27 -30.13 -9.27
C ILE A 4 17.00 -29.46 -9.78
N GLU A 5 15.85 -29.95 -9.33
CA GLU A 5 14.54 -29.34 -9.56
C GLU A 5 14.20 -28.44 -8.37
N LEU A 6 14.07 -27.14 -8.60
CA LEU A 6 13.69 -26.14 -7.60
C LEU A 6 12.31 -25.60 -8.00
N LYS A 7 11.34 -25.61 -7.08
CA LYS A 7 9.99 -25.08 -7.33
C LYS A 7 9.95 -23.56 -7.10
N THR A 8 9.32 -22.82 -8.00
CA THR A 8 9.20 -21.35 -7.89
C THR A 8 7.76 -20.87 -8.02
N ILE A 9 7.50 -19.73 -7.38
CA ILE A 9 6.32 -18.87 -7.56
C ILE A 9 6.71 -17.81 -8.60
N PRO A 10 5.88 -17.54 -9.63
CA PRO A 10 6.21 -16.57 -10.67
C PRO A 10 6.16 -15.11 -10.16
N PHE A 11 6.81 -14.22 -10.90
CA PHE A 11 6.73 -12.76 -10.74
C PHE A 11 5.26 -12.31 -10.63
N PRO A 12 4.83 -11.56 -9.60
CA PRO A 12 3.56 -10.86 -9.69
C PRO A 12 3.72 -9.69 -10.66
N SER A 13 3.16 -9.85 -11.86
CA SER A 13 2.75 -8.70 -12.68
C SER A 13 1.75 -7.88 -11.86
N PRO A 14 1.83 -6.53 -11.85
CA PRO A 14 0.86 -5.69 -11.13
C PRO A 14 -0.60 -5.89 -11.57
N ASN A 15 -0.86 -6.65 -12.65
CA ASN A 15 -2.15 -6.68 -13.33
C ASN A 15 -2.75 -8.07 -13.62
N GLU A 16 -2.20 -9.18 -13.13
CA GLU A 16 -2.83 -10.49 -13.43
C GLU A 16 -3.01 -11.34 -12.16
N GLY A 17 -4.26 -11.45 -11.74
CA GLY A 17 -4.69 -12.44 -10.77
C GLY A 17 -4.79 -13.83 -11.42
N ASN A 18 -4.19 -14.80 -10.73
CA ASN A 18 -4.29 -16.27 -10.81
C ASN A 18 -2.92 -16.91 -11.04
N GLU A 19 -2.29 -17.31 -9.93
CA GLU A 19 -1.07 -18.12 -9.89
C GLU A 19 -1.38 -19.57 -10.32
N GLU A 20 -0.89 -19.99 -11.48
CA GLU A 20 -0.54 -21.39 -11.72
C GLU A 20 0.95 -21.57 -11.41
N GLU A 21 1.27 -22.52 -10.53
CA GLU A 21 2.66 -22.94 -10.24
C GLU A 21 3.32 -23.48 -11.52
N SER A 22 4.14 -22.67 -12.19
CA SER A 22 4.96 -23.14 -13.32
C SER A 22 6.30 -23.68 -12.79
N VAL A 23 6.56 -24.97 -12.98
CA VAL A 23 7.86 -25.60 -12.67
C VAL A 23 8.89 -25.14 -13.71
N VAL A 24 9.79 -24.24 -13.34
CA VAL A 24 10.97 -23.87 -14.16
C VAL A 24 12.10 -24.85 -13.84
N VAL A 25 12.54 -25.61 -14.84
CA VAL A 25 13.66 -26.54 -14.70
C VAL A 25 14.97 -25.76 -14.68
N LYS A 26 15.61 -25.65 -13.51
CA LYS A 26 16.94 -25.02 -13.38
C LYS A 26 18.00 -25.90 -14.05
N VAL A 27 18.70 -25.37 -15.05
CA VAL A 27 19.90 -26.01 -15.58
C VAL A 27 21.08 -25.45 -14.81
N ASN A 28 21.43 -26.10 -13.70
CA ASN A 28 22.67 -25.83 -12.97
C ASN A 28 23.53 -27.11 -12.96
N PRO A 29 24.79 -27.09 -13.44
CA PRO A 29 25.67 -28.26 -13.45
C PRO A 29 26.27 -28.60 -12.08
N PHE A 30 26.07 -27.76 -11.06
CA PHE A 30 26.62 -27.92 -9.71
C PHE A 30 25.60 -28.54 -8.75
N GLN A 31 26.09 -29.37 -7.82
CA GLN A 31 25.30 -30.07 -6.82
C GLN A 31 24.94 -29.19 -5.62
N ASN A 32 25.83 -28.27 -5.26
CA ASN A 32 25.64 -27.35 -4.13
C ASN A 32 26.46 -26.06 -4.31
N LEU A 33 26.24 -25.10 -3.41
CA LEU A 33 26.92 -23.81 -3.41
C LEU A 33 28.44 -23.96 -3.41
N LEU A 34 29.00 -24.76 -2.50
CA LEU A 34 30.45 -24.94 -2.37
C LEU A 34 31.09 -25.39 -3.70
N GLU A 35 30.46 -26.32 -4.41
CA GLU A 35 30.98 -26.81 -5.69
C GLU A 35 31.04 -25.68 -6.74
N MET A 36 29.98 -24.86 -6.84
CA MET A 36 29.92 -23.73 -7.76
C MET A 36 31.00 -22.68 -7.45
N ILE A 37 31.11 -22.27 -6.18
CA ILE A 37 32.08 -21.25 -5.78
C ILE A 37 33.51 -21.74 -5.99
N THR A 38 33.79 -22.99 -5.62
CA THR A 38 35.11 -23.61 -5.84
C THR A 38 35.44 -23.66 -7.34
N PHE A 39 34.48 -24.05 -8.17
CA PHE A 39 34.71 -24.15 -9.61
C PHE A 39 34.98 -22.79 -10.24
N TYR A 40 34.13 -21.79 -10.01
CA TYR A 40 34.31 -20.45 -10.59
C TYR A 40 35.53 -19.72 -10.05
N TYR A 41 35.83 -19.86 -8.75
CA TYR A 41 37.11 -19.38 -8.22
C TYR A 41 38.29 -20.06 -8.91
N GLY A 42 38.24 -21.37 -9.14
CA GLY A 42 39.28 -22.09 -9.88
C GLY A 42 39.46 -21.60 -11.32
N VAL A 43 38.37 -21.23 -12.02
CA VAL A 43 38.45 -20.58 -13.35
C VAL A 43 39.13 -19.23 -13.23
N ALA A 44 38.76 -18.43 -12.22
CA ALA A 44 39.37 -17.13 -11.96
C ALA A 44 40.89 -17.24 -11.69
N GLU A 45 41.33 -18.24 -10.92
CA GLU A 45 42.76 -18.49 -10.65
C GLU A 45 43.53 -18.91 -11.89
N ARG A 46 42.96 -19.79 -12.72
CA ARG A 46 43.62 -20.23 -13.96
C ARG A 46 43.70 -19.10 -14.97
N ASN A 47 42.67 -18.24 -15.04
CA ASN A 47 42.58 -17.09 -15.93
C ASN A 47 42.89 -17.45 -17.41
N ASP A 48 42.50 -18.66 -17.82
CA ASP A 48 42.72 -19.18 -19.17
C ASP A 48 41.75 -18.50 -20.16
N PRO A 49 42.22 -17.80 -21.21
CA PRO A 49 41.34 -17.05 -22.10
C PRO A 49 40.28 -17.92 -22.79
N ASP A 50 40.62 -19.17 -23.12
CA ASP A 50 39.69 -20.12 -23.74
C ASP A 50 38.58 -20.55 -22.77
N GLU A 51 38.92 -20.75 -21.50
CA GLU A 51 37.97 -21.08 -20.43
C GLU A 51 37.09 -19.87 -20.05
N LEU A 52 37.66 -18.66 -20.02
CA LEU A 52 36.91 -17.42 -19.78
C LEU A 52 35.93 -17.10 -20.92
N ASP A 53 36.32 -17.39 -22.16
CA ASP A 53 35.46 -17.22 -23.34
C ASP A 53 34.26 -18.19 -23.32
N ALA A 54 34.50 -19.43 -22.91
CA ALA A 54 33.45 -20.42 -22.68
C ALA A 54 32.57 -20.07 -21.47
N PHE A 55 33.14 -19.42 -20.45
CA PHE A 55 32.39 -18.99 -19.27
C PHE A 55 31.41 -17.84 -19.56
N LEU A 56 31.84 -16.81 -20.29
CA LEU A 56 30.96 -15.67 -20.61
C LEU A 56 29.75 -16.09 -21.44
N ASP A 57 29.95 -17.02 -22.37
CA ASP A 57 28.90 -17.53 -23.23
C ASP A 57 29.38 -18.78 -23.99
N ASN A 58 29.08 -19.94 -23.42
CA ASN A 58 29.51 -21.22 -23.98
C ASN A 58 28.89 -21.50 -25.35
N ALA A 59 27.68 -21.01 -25.63
CA ALA A 59 26.97 -21.33 -26.87
C ALA A 59 27.70 -20.80 -28.11
N PHE A 60 28.36 -19.64 -27.97
CA PHE A 60 29.11 -18.99 -29.04
C PHE A 60 30.64 -19.10 -28.88
N SER A 61 31.11 -19.85 -27.88
CA SER A 61 32.55 -20.10 -27.72
C SER A 61 33.08 -21.08 -28.76
N LYS A 62 34.34 -20.87 -29.17
CA LYS A 62 35.07 -21.84 -30.01
C LYS A 62 35.42 -23.12 -29.24
N ASN A 63 35.37 -23.09 -27.91
CA ASN A 63 35.77 -24.17 -27.02
C ASN A 63 34.59 -24.84 -26.31
N LYS A 64 33.38 -24.74 -26.88
CA LYS A 64 32.12 -25.07 -26.19
C LYS A 64 32.00 -26.48 -25.60
N ASP A 65 32.71 -27.43 -26.19
CA ASP A 65 32.68 -28.84 -25.78
C ASP A 65 33.84 -29.21 -24.81
N LYS A 66 34.76 -28.28 -24.56
CA LYS A 66 35.97 -28.51 -23.75
C LYS A 66 35.71 -28.40 -22.24
N TYR A 67 34.71 -27.62 -21.85
CA TYR A 67 34.42 -27.29 -20.45
C TYR A 67 32.96 -27.65 -20.10
N PRO A 68 32.66 -28.92 -19.74
CA PRO A 68 31.29 -29.42 -19.64
C PRO A 68 30.46 -28.81 -18.48
N LYS A 69 31.11 -28.13 -17.53
CA LYS A 69 30.46 -27.40 -16.43
C LYS A 69 30.19 -25.93 -16.77
N LEU A 70 30.65 -25.44 -17.92
CA LEU A 70 30.31 -24.11 -18.43
C LEU A 70 29.11 -24.28 -19.37
N ILE A 71 27.93 -23.96 -18.85
CA ILE A 71 26.67 -24.05 -19.60
C ILE A 71 26.44 -22.78 -20.42
N ASN A 72 25.32 -22.72 -21.16
CA ASN A 72 24.98 -21.51 -21.88
C ASN A 72 24.72 -20.33 -20.91
N ALA A 73 24.92 -19.10 -21.37
CA ALA A 73 24.82 -17.93 -20.50
C ALA A 73 23.38 -17.67 -20.01
N GLU A 74 22.36 -17.98 -20.81
CA GLU A 74 20.95 -17.78 -20.45
C GLU A 74 20.57 -18.63 -19.21
N ASP A 75 20.89 -19.93 -19.24
CA ASP A 75 20.59 -20.88 -18.18
C ASP A 75 21.21 -20.47 -16.84
N ILE A 76 22.48 -20.05 -16.86
CA ILE A 76 23.18 -19.64 -15.63
C ILE A 76 22.72 -18.25 -15.17
N ASN A 77 22.39 -17.33 -16.09
CA ASN A 77 21.86 -16.01 -15.75
C ASN A 77 20.52 -16.14 -15.01
N ASP A 78 19.62 -16.98 -15.52
CA ASP A 78 18.33 -17.28 -14.87
C ASP A 78 18.55 -17.87 -13.47
N PHE A 79 19.53 -18.78 -13.32
CA PHE A 79 19.90 -19.33 -12.02
C PHE A 79 20.40 -18.25 -11.06
N ILE A 80 21.28 -17.34 -11.51
CA ILE A 80 21.83 -16.26 -10.70
C ILE A 80 20.72 -15.31 -10.25
N ILE A 81 19.82 -14.89 -11.14
CA ILE A 81 18.66 -14.06 -10.80
C ILE A 81 17.80 -14.75 -9.73
N CYS A 82 17.50 -16.03 -9.89
CA CYS A 82 16.78 -16.80 -8.88
C CYS A 82 17.50 -16.84 -7.52
N SER A 83 18.83 -16.96 -7.52
CA SER A 83 19.63 -17.03 -6.29
C SER A 83 19.60 -15.71 -5.50
N VAL A 84 19.42 -14.57 -6.18
CA VAL A 84 19.23 -13.26 -5.55
C VAL A 84 17.94 -13.25 -4.73
N PHE A 85 16.84 -13.72 -5.32
CA PHE A 85 15.56 -13.85 -4.60
C PHE A 85 15.67 -14.82 -3.42
N ASP A 86 16.21 -16.02 -3.65
CA ASP A 86 16.39 -17.03 -2.61
C ASP A 86 17.20 -16.51 -1.40
N SER A 87 18.20 -15.65 -1.65
CA SER A 87 19.00 -15.02 -0.58
C SER A 87 18.20 -14.07 0.33
N THR A 88 17.08 -13.54 -0.15
CA THR A 88 16.27 -12.51 0.53
C THR A 88 14.99 -13.04 1.16
N LEU A 89 14.46 -14.18 0.70
CA LEU A 89 13.21 -14.76 1.17
C LEU A 89 13.35 -15.44 2.53
N GLU A 90 12.27 -15.45 3.32
CA GLU A 90 12.22 -16.21 4.58
C GLU A 90 12.09 -17.71 4.37
N LYS A 91 11.34 -18.10 3.34
CA LYS A 91 11.31 -19.46 2.79
C LYS A 91 12.30 -19.52 1.64
N ASN A 92 13.47 -20.08 1.91
CA ASN A 92 14.60 -20.20 1.00
C ASN A 92 15.22 -21.59 1.07
N SER A 93 16.15 -21.87 0.16
CA SER A 93 16.88 -23.14 0.04
C SER A 93 17.47 -23.66 1.35
N GLN A 94 17.93 -22.79 2.24
CA GLN A 94 18.41 -23.19 3.57
C GLN A 94 17.27 -23.59 4.51
N SER A 95 16.21 -22.76 4.61
CA SER A 95 15.07 -23.05 5.48
C SER A 95 14.28 -24.30 5.03
N GLU A 96 14.35 -24.63 3.74
CA GLU A 96 13.69 -25.78 3.13
C GLU A 96 14.60 -27.03 3.09
N ASN A 97 15.83 -26.92 3.59
CA ASN A 97 16.86 -27.98 3.61
C ASN A 97 17.12 -28.56 2.21
N GLU A 98 17.22 -27.69 1.22
CA GLU A 98 17.52 -28.10 -0.15
C GLU A 98 18.98 -28.54 -0.30
N PRO A 99 19.28 -29.47 -1.24
CA PRO A 99 20.64 -29.92 -1.53
C PRO A 99 21.61 -28.80 -1.86
N TRP A 100 21.10 -27.66 -2.35
CA TRP A 100 21.92 -26.48 -2.66
C TRP A 100 22.74 -25.99 -1.46
N MET A 101 22.17 -26.11 -0.26
CA MET A 101 22.79 -25.69 1.00
C MET A 101 23.38 -26.87 1.80
N ASP A 102 23.49 -28.06 1.20
CA ASP A 102 24.10 -29.25 1.80
C ASP A 102 25.57 -29.40 1.34
N PHE A 103 26.49 -28.88 2.14
CA PHE A 103 27.93 -28.93 1.88
C PHE A 103 28.75 -28.76 3.17
N ASP A 104 30.06 -28.99 3.08
CA ASP A 104 31.00 -28.74 4.18
C ASP A 104 31.27 -27.24 4.35
N GLU A 105 30.66 -26.65 5.38
CA GLU A 105 30.80 -25.23 5.69
C GLU A 105 32.23 -24.80 6.00
N GLU A 106 33.04 -25.64 6.65
CA GLU A 106 34.42 -25.27 7.01
C GLU A 106 35.28 -25.15 5.75
N THR A 107 35.08 -26.03 4.77
CA THR A 107 35.72 -25.91 3.45
C THR A 107 35.31 -24.61 2.75
N LEU A 108 34.04 -24.20 2.83
CA LEU A 108 33.60 -22.92 2.25
C LEU A 108 34.24 -21.73 2.99
N LYS A 109 34.27 -21.75 4.32
CA LYS A 109 34.89 -20.69 5.14
C LYS A 109 36.37 -20.54 4.82
N GLU A 110 37.11 -21.63 4.60
CA GLU A 110 38.52 -21.60 4.17
C GLU A 110 38.68 -21.01 2.76
N LEU A 111 37.80 -21.36 1.83
CA LEU A 111 37.79 -20.82 0.47
C LEU A 111 37.54 -19.30 0.48
N LEU A 112 36.64 -18.83 1.34
CA LEU A 112 36.33 -17.41 1.48
C LEU A 112 37.49 -16.58 2.06
N GLN A 113 38.55 -17.19 2.62
CA GLN A 113 39.74 -16.44 3.06
C GLN A 113 40.65 -15.98 1.90
N LYS A 114 40.33 -16.32 0.66
CA LYS A 114 41.14 -15.93 -0.51
C LYS A 114 40.89 -14.46 -0.88
N PRO A 115 41.89 -13.73 -1.41
CA PRO A 115 41.75 -12.31 -1.79
C PRO A 115 40.64 -12.01 -2.81
N PHE A 116 40.22 -13.03 -3.55
CA PHE A 116 39.06 -12.93 -4.45
C PHE A 116 37.76 -12.60 -3.70
N PHE A 117 37.64 -12.94 -2.41
CA PHE A 117 36.44 -12.75 -1.60
C PHE A 117 36.56 -11.61 -0.58
N ASP A 118 37.66 -10.85 -0.57
CA ASP A 118 37.88 -9.76 0.40
C ASP A 118 36.74 -8.73 0.40
N GLU A 119 36.29 -8.30 -0.79
CA GLU A 119 35.17 -7.36 -0.93
C GLU A 119 33.86 -7.97 -0.43
N TYR A 120 33.59 -9.23 -0.75
CA TYR A 120 32.41 -9.94 -0.26
C TYR A 120 32.39 -10.06 1.28
N ASN A 121 33.50 -10.48 1.88
CA ASN A 121 33.62 -10.63 3.32
C ASN A 121 33.59 -9.31 4.08
N ALA A 122 34.01 -8.22 3.46
CA ALA A 122 33.91 -6.89 4.05
C ALA A 122 32.44 -6.42 4.19
N ILE A 123 31.51 -7.04 3.46
CA ILE A 123 30.13 -6.56 3.32
C ILE A 123 29.09 -7.53 3.91
N VAL A 124 29.32 -8.84 3.85
CA VAL A 124 28.31 -9.86 4.23
C VAL A 124 28.56 -10.44 5.62
N ILE A 125 27.52 -10.51 6.46
CA ILE A 125 27.56 -11.14 7.79
C ILE A 125 27.52 -12.66 7.62
N HIS A 126 28.61 -13.33 8.03
CA HIS A 126 28.64 -14.77 8.25
C HIS A 126 27.97 -15.07 9.58
N ARG A 127 26.70 -15.51 9.56
CA ARG A 127 25.98 -15.88 10.80
C ARG A 127 26.65 -17.10 11.44
N GLU A 128 27.55 -16.87 12.40
CA GLU A 128 27.80 -17.83 13.49
C GLU A 128 28.47 -17.27 14.76
N LYS A 129 28.81 -15.98 14.88
CA LYS A 129 29.34 -15.42 16.15
C LYS A 129 28.84 -14.04 16.58
N ASP A 130 28.28 -13.21 15.69
CA ASP A 130 28.03 -11.80 16.01
C ASP A 130 26.61 -11.46 16.48
N LEU A 131 25.76 -12.47 16.74
CA LEU A 131 24.41 -12.27 17.28
C LEU A 131 24.13 -13.05 18.57
N CYS A 132 25.13 -13.72 19.14
CA CYS A 132 25.03 -14.39 20.43
C CYS A 132 26.02 -13.78 21.43
N ASP A 133 25.75 -12.55 21.83
CA ASP A 133 25.75 -12.11 23.23
C ASP A 133 25.64 -10.58 23.24
N GLY A 134 24.86 -10.04 24.17
CA GLY A 134 24.71 -8.60 24.41
C GLY A 134 25.98 -7.96 24.96
N ALA A 135 27.09 -8.05 24.23
CA ALA A 135 28.31 -7.32 24.49
C ALA A 135 28.36 -6.12 23.53
N GLU A 136 28.39 -4.92 24.11
CA GLU A 136 28.72 -3.68 23.43
C GLU A 136 30.09 -3.84 22.74
N SER A 137 30.09 -4.25 21.48
CA SER A 137 31.28 -4.26 20.65
C SER A 137 31.60 -2.81 20.28
N GLN A 138 32.71 -2.34 20.82
CA GLN A 138 33.33 -1.05 20.53
C GLN A 138 33.17 -0.68 19.05
N LYS A 139 32.54 0.47 18.82
CA LYS A 139 32.52 1.16 17.53
C LYS A 139 33.96 1.41 17.09
N SER A 140 34.48 0.59 16.19
CA SER A 140 35.52 1.07 15.28
C SER A 140 34.81 1.87 14.20
N GLU A 141 35.07 3.18 14.17
CA GLU A 141 34.79 4.02 13.03
C GLU A 141 35.41 3.38 11.77
N VAL A 142 34.68 3.41 10.65
CA VAL A 142 35.08 2.94 9.30
C VAL A 142 34.87 1.45 8.99
N THR A 143 33.66 0.91 9.17
CA THR A 143 33.22 -0.25 8.37
C THR A 143 31.72 -0.19 8.12
N LYS A 144 31.35 -0.04 6.84
CA LYS A 144 29.97 0.10 6.35
C LYS A 144 29.08 -1.01 6.90
N GLN A 145 27.89 -0.63 7.37
CA GLN A 145 26.91 -1.56 7.93
C GLN A 145 26.59 -2.71 6.96
N MET A 146 26.77 -3.93 7.45
CA MET A 146 26.63 -5.18 6.72
C MET A 146 25.14 -5.47 6.43
N LYS A 147 24.77 -5.84 5.20
CA LYS A 147 23.37 -6.21 4.86
C LYS A 147 23.06 -7.62 5.40
N PRO A 148 22.09 -7.79 6.32
CA PRO A 148 21.71 -9.12 6.79
C PRO A 148 20.83 -9.82 5.75
N PHE A 149 21.34 -10.88 5.14
CA PHE A 149 20.55 -11.78 4.29
C PHE A 149 19.86 -12.86 5.14
N LYS A 150 18.72 -13.37 4.65
CA LYS A 150 17.96 -14.41 5.35
C LYS A 150 18.64 -15.78 5.22
N ARG A 151 19.25 -16.05 4.07
CA ARG A 151 20.09 -17.22 3.80
C ARG A 151 21.54 -16.94 4.17
N ASN A 152 22.21 -17.91 4.79
CA ASN A 152 23.65 -17.88 5.03
C ASN A 152 24.41 -17.77 3.70
N TYR A 153 25.53 -17.04 3.70
CA TYR A 153 26.32 -16.77 2.49
C TYR A 153 25.48 -16.09 1.38
N GLY A 154 24.53 -15.23 1.76
CA GLY A 154 23.69 -14.51 0.81
C GLY A 154 24.49 -13.77 -0.25
N MET A 155 23.97 -13.77 -1.48
CA MET A 155 24.58 -13.14 -2.66
C MET A 155 25.96 -13.68 -3.07
N LEU A 156 26.45 -14.78 -2.50
CA LEU A 156 27.78 -15.32 -2.83
C LEU A 156 27.86 -15.81 -4.28
N GLU A 157 26.78 -16.42 -4.79
CA GLU A 157 26.65 -16.84 -6.19
C GLU A 157 26.76 -15.64 -7.12
N LEU A 158 25.96 -14.59 -6.85
CA LEU A 158 25.95 -13.34 -7.61
C LEU A 158 27.33 -12.70 -7.63
N TYR A 159 27.95 -12.54 -6.46
CA TYR A 159 29.27 -11.94 -6.33
C TYR A 159 30.33 -12.72 -7.12
N THR A 160 30.40 -14.03 -6.91
CA THR A 160 31.43 -14.88 -7.53
C THR A 160 31.30 -14.89 -9.05
N TYR A 161 30.06 -15.04 -9.54
CA TYR A 161 29.78 -15.07 -10.96
C TYR A 161 30.09 -13.73 -11.64
N THR A 162 29.61 -12.62 -11.09
CA THR A 162 29.81 -11.29 -11.70
C THR A 162 31.24 -10.79 -11.58
N ARG A 163 31.98 -11.16 -10.52
CA ARG A 163 33.42 -10.90 -10.40
C ARG A 163 34.21 -11.67 -11.46
N LEU A 164 33.86 -12.93 -11.73
CA LEU A 164 34.45 -13.69 -12.83
C LEU A 164 34.06 -13.13 -14.21
N GLN A 165 32.82 -12.66 -14.40
CA GLN A 165 32.40 -11.98 -15.64
C GLN A 165 33.22 -10.71 -15.89
N ALA A 166 33.43 -9.88 -14.88
CA ALA A 166 34.26 -8.68 -14.98
C ALA A 166 35.71 -9.03 -15.37
N GLN A 167 36.29 -10.05 -14.74
CA GLN A 167 37.62 -10.56 -15.08
C GLN A 167 37.70 -11.05 -16.54
N ALA A 168 36.72 -11.85 -16.97
CA ALA A 168 36.65 -12.36 -18.34
C ALA A 168 36.49 -11.22 -19.36
N ALA A 169 35.63 -10.24 -19.07
CA ALA A 169 35.40 -9.08 -19.94
C ALA A 169 36.65 -8.18 -20.07
N CYS A 170 37.43 -8.04 -19.00
CA CYS A 170 38.73 -7.36 -19.09
C CYS A 170 39.75 -8.11 -19.97
N ALA A 171 39.73 -9.44 -19.97
CA ALA A 171 40.64 -10.29 -20.74
C ALA A 171 40.24 -10.47 -22.22
N LEU A 172 38.95 -10.36 -22.54
CA LEU A 172 38.39 -10.68 -23.86
C LEU A 172 37.98 -9.44 -24.66
N THR A 173 37.62 -9.65 -25.92
CA THR A 173 37.10 -8.59 -26.79
C THR A 173 35.67 -8.23 -26.40
N GLU A 174 35.29 -6.96 -26.55
CA GLU A 174 33.96 -6.42 -26.18
C GLU A 174 32.78 -7.23 -26.73
N ASN A 175 32.91 -7.76 -27.96
CA ASN A 175 31.88 -8.57 -28.62
C ASN A 175 31.47 -9.82 -27.83
N ARG A 176 32.30 -10.28 -26.89
CA ARG A 176 32.03 -11.44 -26.02
C ARG A 176 31.31 -11.07 -24.73
N ALA A 177 31.21 -9.77 -24.40
CA ALA A 177 30.53 -9.29 -23.21
C ALA A 177 29.04 -8.96 -23.45
N SER A 178 28.44 -9.42 -24.55
CA SER A 178 27.03 -9.14 -24.87
C SER A 178 26.05 -9.80 -23.89
N MET A 179 26.28 -11.06 -23.53
CA MET A 179 25.43 -11.78 -22.55
C MET A 179 25.63 -11.26 -21.13
N MET A 180 26.85 -10.80 -20.80
CA MET A 180 27.11 -10.08 -19.56
C MET A 180 26.35 -8.74 -19.52
N TRP A 181 26.37 -7.98 -20.61
CA TRP A 181 25.61 -6.73 -20.71
C TRP A 181 24.11 -6.96 -20.57
N HIS A 182 23.58 -8.03 -21.17
CA HIS A 182 22.17 -8.40 -21.02
C HIS A 182 21.82 -8.59 -19.54
N LEU A 183 22.56 -9.42 -18.83
CA LEU A 183 22.33 -9.65 -17.40
C LEU A 183 22.44 -8.35 -16.59
N TRP A 184 23.52 -7.58 -16.79
CA TRP A 184 23.82 -6.44 -15.94
C TRP A 184 22.89 -5.26 -16.19
N CYS A 185 22.59 -4.97 -17.45
CA CYS A 185 21.93 -3.73 -17.85
C CYS A 185 20.50 -3.92 -18.35
N PHE A 186 20.14 -5.07 -18.93
CA PHE A 186 18.79 -5.34 -19.40
C PHE A 186 17.95 -6.06 -18.33
N ASP A 187 18.54 -7.04 -17.62
CA ASP A 187 17.91 -7.68 -16.46
C ASP A 187 18.18 -6.92 -15.15
N ASP A 188 18.71 -5.70 -15.25
CA ASP A 188 18.93 -4.73 -14.16
C ASP A 188 19.82 -5.22 -12.99
N VAL A 189 20.56 -6.32 -13.16
CA VAL A 189 21.40 -6.92 -12.09
C VAL A 189 22.44 -5.96 -11.54
N ILE A 190 22.86 -4.95 -12.32
CA ILE A 190 23.77 -3.90 -11.87
C ILE A 190 23.23 -3.11 -10.67
N GLU A 191 21.91 -3.00 -10.50
CA GLU A 191 21.30 -2.40 -9.31
C GLU A 191 21.67 -3.18 -8.07
N GLN A 192 21.48 -4.50 -8.10
CA GLN A 192 21.79 -5.37 -6.97
C GLN A 192 23.29 -5.41 -6.70
N LEU A 193 24.14 -5.39 -7.73
CA LEU A 193 25.59 -5.29 -7.55
C LEU A 193 25.99 -3.98 -6.85
N TYR A 194 25.45 -2.85 -7.30
CA TYR A 194 25.74 -1.54 -6.74
C TYR A 194 25.22 -1.44 -5.30
N GLU A 195 23.97 -1.84 -5.06
CA GLU A 195 23.34 -1.80 -3.75
C GLU A 195 23.97 -2.79 -2.76
N CYS A 196 24.50 -3.91 -3.21
CA CYS A 196 25.27 -4.84 -2.39
C CYS A 196 26.72 -4.40 -2.19
N GLY A 197 27.14 -3.27 -2.77
CA GLY A 197 28.48 -2.73 -2.58
C GLY A 197 29.59 -3.49 -3.31
N PHE A 198 29.25 -4.31 -4.30
CA PHE A 198 30.21 -5.05 -5.14
C PHE A 198 30.80 -4.12 -6.20
N TYR A 199 31.48 -3.06 -5.75
CA TYR A 199 31.94 -1.97 -6.61
C TYR A 199 33.11 -2.38 -7.50
N THR A 200 33.93 -3.33 -7.07
CA THR A 200 35.14 -3.75 -7.80
C THR A 200 34.80 -4.33 -9.17
N CYS A 201 33.81 -5.22 -9.28
CA CYS A 201 33.45 -5.84 -10.57
C CYS A 201 32.86 -4.81 -11.55
N ILE A 202 32.03 -3.89 -11.05
CA ILE A 202 31.46 -2.81 -11.85
C ILE A 202 32.58 -1.84 -12.30
N GLY A 203 33.42 -1.39 -11.36
CA GLY A 203 34.50 -0.43 -11.61
C GLY A 203 35.56 -0.94 -12.59
N GLN A 204 35.92 -2.23 -12.52
CA GLN A 204 36.82 -2.85 -13.50
C GLN A 204 36.22 -2.85 -14.91
N THR A 205 34.94 -3.18 -15.03
CA THR A 205 34.21 -3.17 -16.31
C THR A 205 34.12 -1.75 -16.87
N TYR A 206 33.84 -0.77 -16.02
CA TYR A 206 33.85 0.65 -16.37
C TYR A 206 35.22 1.11 -16.86
N ARG A 207 36.29 0.79 -16.13
CA ARG A 207 37.67 1.14 -16.53
C ARG A 207 37.99 0.62 -17.93
N LYS A 208 37.48 -0.55 -18.30
CA LYS A 208 37.72 -1.18 -19.61
C LYS A 208 36.91 -0.56 -20.74
N TYR A 209 35.60 -0.37 -20.56
CA TYR A 209 34.69 -0.02 -21.65
C TYR A 209 34.13 1.41 -21.61
N GLY A 210 34.21 2.10 -20.48
CA GLY A 210 33.64 3.42 -20.27
C GLY A 210 32.12 3.40 -20.05
N LYS A 211 31.54 4.60 -19.89
CA LYS A 211 30.10 4.81 -19.62
C LYS A 211 29.20 4.33 -20.76
N GLU A 212 29.67 4.41 -22.01
CA GLU A 212 28.91 4.07 -23.22
C GLU A 212 28.47 2.62 -23.23
N TRP A 213 29.26 1.72 -22.63
CA TRP A 213 28.90 0.32 -22.54
C TRP A 213 27.66 0.09 -21.68
N PHE A 214 27.41 0.95 -20.69
CA PHE A 214 26.27 0.82 -19.77
C PHE A 214 25.02 1.50 -20.29
N PHE A 215 25.11 2.70 -20.89
CA PHE A 215 23.91 3.44 -21.31
C PHE A 215 23.45 3.13 -22.76
N ARG A 216 24.27 2.50 -23.61
CA ARG A 216 23.88 2.16 -24.97
C ARG A 216 23.22 0.79 -25.02
N SER A 217 21.96 0.76 -25.49
CA SER A 217 21.28 -0.51 -25.75
C SER A 217 22.01 -1.33 -26.81
N LYS A 218 22.19 -2.63 -26.54
CA LYS A 218 22.70 -3.62 -27.50
C LYS A 218 21.60 -4.44 -28.16
N MET A 219 20.34 -4.17 -27.84
CA MET A 219 19.18 -4.83 -28.45
C MET A 219 18.89 -4.23 -29.84
N ASN A 220 18.62 -5.09 -30.82
CA ASN A 220 18.28 -4.64 -32.17
C ASN A 220 16.93 -3.90 -32.18
N GLY A 221 16.93 -2.65 -32.62
CA GLY A 221 15.70 -1.88 -32.85
C GLY A 221 15.09 -1.20 -31.61
N THR A 222 15.79 -1.19 -30.47
CA THR A 222 15.32 -0.48 -29.27
C THR A 222 15.64 1.01 -29.31
N ASN A 223 14.64 1.81 -28.90
CA ASN A 223 14.73 3.25 -28.67
C ASN A 223 15.55 3.59 -27.41
N PHE A 224 15.75 4.88 -27.20
CA PHE A 224 16.25 5.48 -25.95
C PHE A 224 15.57 4.85 -24.72
N ASP A 225 16.36 4.26 -23.83
CA ASP A 225 15.92 3.73 -22.54
C ASP A 225 16.55 4.55 -21.40
N PRO A 226 15.74 5.36 -20.68
CA PRO A 226 16.22 6.21 -19.60
C PRO A 226 16.95 5.46 -18.48
N ILE A 227 16.59 4.20 -18.19
CA ILE A 227 17.16 3.47 -17.04
C ILE A 227 18.64 3.17 -17.26
N LEU A 228 19.07 2.95 -18.50
CA LEU A 228 20.46 2.64 -18.82
C LEU A 228 21.42 3.79 -18.46
N PHE A 229 20.93 5.04 -18.41
CA PHE A 229 21.72 6.17 -17.93
C PHE A 229 21.93 6.13 -16.41
N LYS A 230 20.98 5.59 -15.64
CA LYS A 230 21.16 5.30 -14.20
C LYS A 230 22.24 4.23 -14.01
N TRP A 231 22.23 3.17 -14.83
CA TRP A 231 23.27 2.13 -14.82
C TRP A 231 24.66 2.66 -15.13
N ALA A 232 24.81 3.54 -16.12
CA ALA A 232 26.07 4.20 -16.40
C ALA A 232 26.57 5.05 -15.23
N ALA A 233 25.67 5.75 -14.54
CA ALA A 233 26.04 6.51 -13.35
C ALA A 233 26.43 5.61 -12.17
N TYR A 234 25.75 4.47 -11.96
CA TYR A 234 26.17 3.45 -10.99
C TYR A 234 27.59 2.95 -11.29
N ALA A 235 27.92 2.77 -12.56
CA ALA A 235 29.26 2.36 -12.97
C ALA A 235 30.33 3.43 -12.69
N ILE A 236 30.03 4.71 -12.95
CA ILE A 236 30.91 5.84 -12.62
C ILE A 236 31.18 5.88 -11.11
N TYR A 237 30.14 5.75 -10.27
CA TYR A 237 30.30 5.76 -8.82
C TYR A 237 31.00 4.53 -8.29
N ALA A 238 30.70 3.35 -8.80
CA ALA A 238 31.42 2.13 -8.42
C ALA A 238 32.90 2.25 -8.78
N ALA A 239 33.22 2.88 -9.93
CA ALA A 239 34.59 3.13 -10.32
C ALA A 239 35.32 4.09 -9.36
N HIS A 240 34.63 5.13 -8.88
CA HIS A 240 35.13 6.04 -7.84
C HIS A 240 35.35 5.28 -6.51
N ARG A 241 34.35 4.53 -6.04
CA ARG A 241 34.38 3.79 -4.77
C ARG A 241 35.41 2.67 -4.72
N ALA A 242 35.70 2.05 -5.85
CA ALA A 242 36.74 1.03 -5.98
C ALA A 242 38.11 1.64 -6.35
N GLU A 243 38.22 2.98 -6.38
CA GLU A 243 39.43 3.73 -6.74
C GLU A 243 40.04 3.25 -8.06
N THR A 244 39.17 2.90 -9.01
CA THR A 244 39.60 2.29 -10.26
C THR A 244 39.96 3.31 -11.34
N VAL A 245 39.44 4.53 -11.26
CA VAL A 245 39.64 5.58 -12.26
C VAL A 245 39.79 6.92 -11.53
N GLU A 246 40.55 7.85 -12.12
CA GLU A 246 40.75 9.19 -11.54
C GLU A 246 39.46 10.01 -11.47
N ASP A 247 39.23 10.69 -10.35
CA ASP A 247 38.00 11.43 -10.04
C ASP A 247 37.67 12.51 -11.07
N GLU A 248 38.67 13.22 -11.60
CA GLU A 248 38.45 14.26 -12.60
C GLU A 248 37.79 13.69 -13.86
N LYS A 249 38.26 12.53 -14.33
CA LYS A 249 37.64 11.83 -15.47
C LYS A 249 36.21 11.41 -15.14
N LEU A 250 35.97 10.86 -13.97
CA LEU A 250 34.65 10.39 -13.55
C LEU A 250 33.61 11.53 -13.46
N LYS A 251 34.02 12.70 -12.96
CA LYS A 251 33.19 13.92 -12.95
C LYS A 251 32.82 14.37 -14.36
N HIS A 252 33.81 14.41 -15.26
CA HIS A 252 33.57 14.74 -16.66
C HIS A 252 32.61 13.75 -17.32
N ASP A 253 32.83 12.45 -17.12
CA ASP A 253 31.98 11.39 -17.65
C ASP A 253 30.52 11.54 -17.16
N LEU A 254 30.30 11.93 -15.90
CA LEU A 254 28.97 12.12 -15.32
C LEU A 254 28.25 13.37 -15.88
N VAL A 255 28.96 14.47 -16.08
CA VAL A 255 28.42 15.69 -16.72
C VAL A 255 28.07 15.43 -18.18
N ASP A 256 28.94 14.72 -18.89
CA ASP A 256 28.69 14.35 -20.28
C ASP A 256 27.50 13.38 -20.37
N LEU A 257 27.39 12.42 -19.45
CA LEU A 257 26.26 11.48 -19.38
C LEU A 257 24.92 12.22 -19.23
N MET A 258 24.85 13.24 -18.36
CA MET A 258 23.67 14.09 -18.22
C MET A 258 23.37 14.89 -19.50
N SER A 259 24.40 15.39 -20.18
CA SER A 259 24.24 16.10 -21.44
C SER A 259 23.68 15.19 -22.53
N GLU A 260 24.19 13.96 -22.63
CA GLU A 260 23.72 12.93 -23.56
C GLU A 260 22.30 12.47 -23.22
N PHE A 261 21.96 12.36 -21.94
CA PHE A 261 20.60 12.07 -21.47
C PHE A 261 19.62 13.14 -21.92
N VAL A 262 19.93 14.43 -21.68
CA VAL A 262 19.06 15.56 -22.06
C VAL A 262 18.86 15.61 -23.58
N LEU A 263 19.92 15.39 -24.36
CA LEU A 263 19.82 15.35 -25.82
C LEU A 263 18.95 14.18 -26.30
N SER A 264 19.10 13.01 -25.70
CA SER A 264 18.35 11.81 -26.07
C SER A 264 16.87 11.91 -25.66
N ALA A 265 16.59 12.42 -24.46
CA ALA A 265 15.24 12.66 -23.95
C ALA A 265 14.51 13.79 -24.70
N ALA A 266 15.23 14.75 -25.28
CA ALA A 266 14.62 15.81 -26.10
C ALA A 266 14.08 15.30 -27.45
N LEU A 267 14.52 14.12 -27.89
CA LEU A 267 14.11 13.49 -29.15
C LEU A 267 12.93 12.52 -28.97
N THR A 268 12.46 12.30 -27.74
CA THR A 268 11.34 11.42 -27.38
C THR A 268 10.16 12.20 -26.81
N GLU A 269 8.95 11.60 -26.80
CA GLU A 269 7.81 12.19 -26.11
C GLU A 269 8.10 12.22 -24.59
N LYS A 270 7.79 13.33 -23.91
CA LYS A 270 8.05 13.46 -22.47
C LYS A 270 7.23 12.46 -21.66
N MET A 271 7.88 11.55 -20.93
CA MET A 271 7.24 10.69 -19.92
C MET A 271 7.67 11.12 -18.50
N SER A 272 7.06 10.51 -17.47
CA SER A 272 7.37 10.80 -16.07
C SER A 272 8.74 10.25 -15.64
N LEU A 273 9.16 9.14 -16.22
CA LEU A 273 10.41 8.45 -15.90
C LEU A 273 11.63 9.30 -16.27
N GLU A 274 11.63 10.02 -17.39
CA GLU A 274 12.77 10.86 -17.78
C GLU A 274 12.99 12.01 -16.80
N ALA A 275 11.92 12.55 -16.21
CA ALA A 275 12.02 13.61 -15.21
C ALA A 275 12.66 13.09 -13.91
N GLU A 276 12.29 11.87 -13.50
CA GLU A 276 12.88 11.20 -12.34
C GLU A 276 14.37 10.90 -12.56
N ILE A 277 14.73 10.31 -13.70
CA ILE A 277 16.13 10.00 -14.03
C ILE A 277 16.95 11.29 -14.19
N ALA A 278 16.40 12.36 -14.79
CA ALA A 278 17.07 13.65 -14.88
C ALA A 278 17.36 14.25 -13.49
N LEU A 279 16.41 14.15 -12.56
CA LEU A 279 16.59 14.63 -11.19
C LEU A 279 17.63 13.79 -10.46
N TRP A 280 17.59 12.47 -10.63
CA TRP A 280 18.54 11.56 -10.05
C TRP A 280 19.97 11.84 -10.55
N LEU A 281 20.17 11.99 -11.86
CA LEU A 281 21.48 12.32 -12.45
C LEU A 281 22.00 13.69 -12.00
N LYS A 282 21.13 14.69 -11.84
CA LYS A 282 21.53 15.99 -11.27
C LYS A 282 22.02 15.84 -9.84
N ASN A 283 21.30 15.08 -9.01
CA ASN A 283 21.72 14.81 -7.64
C ASN A 283 23.05 14.04 -7.63
N ALA A 284 23.23 13.07 -8.54
CA ALA A 284 24.49 12.38 -8.69
C ALA A 284 25.66 13.34 -8.99
N ILE A 285 25.47 14.31 -9.90
CA ILE A 285 26.53 15.30 -10.21
C ILE A 285 26.86 16.17 -9.00
N VAL A 286 25.83 16.67 -8.31
CA VAL A 286 25.98 17.57 -7.16
C VAL A 286 26.72 16.87 -6.01
N HIS A 287 26.38 15.60 -5.78
CA HIS A 287 26.88 14.81 -4.67
C HIS A 287 27.95 13.80 -5.09
N PHE A 288 28.74 14.10 -6.13
CA PHE A 288 29.80 13.19 -6.57
C PHE A 288 30.93 13.06 -5.53
N ASP A 289 31.34 14.18 -4.95
CA ASP A 289 32.40 14.27 -3.93
C ASP A 289 31.91 13.97 -2.51
N ASP A 290 30.61 13.82 -2.36
CA ASP A 290 29.97 13.56 -1.09
C ASP A 290 30.17 12.08 -0.74
N GLU A 291 30.96 11.82 0.32
CA GLU A 291 30.85 10.53 0.99
C GLU A 291 29.37 10.36 1.35
N GLN A 292 28.74 9.28 0.84
CA GLN A 292 27.35 8.82 1.05
C GLN A 292 26.59 9.34 2.29
N ASP A 293 27.28 9.64 3.39
CA ASP A 293 26.80 10.39 4.54
C ASP A 293 26.10 11.72 4.20
N THR A 294 26.55 12.55 3.26
CA THR A 294 25.84 13.82 2.95
C THR A 294 24.52 13.59 2.20
N LEU A 295 24.48 12.62 1.29
CA LEU A 295 23.26 12.26 0.54
C LEU A 295 22.25 11.52 1.44
N LEU A 296 22.74 10.68 2.36
CA LEU A 296 21.95 10.08 3.43
C LEU A 296 21.50 11.14 4.46
N GLN A 297 22.33 12.11 4.81
CA GLN A 297 21.97 13.21 5.71
C GLN A 297 20.93 14.13 5.10
N ASP A 298 20.99 14.43 3.80
CA ASP A 298 19.98 15.23 3.11
C ASP A 298 18.65 14.46 3.01
N ARG A 299 18.69 13.15 2.78
CA ARG A 299 17.49 12.30 2.82
C ARG A 299 16.92 12.16 4.23
N ILE A 300 17.77 12.05 5.25
CA ILE A 300 17.38 12.04 6.66
C ILE A 300 16.78 13.40 7.03
N ALA A 301 17.40 14.52 6.66
CA ALA A 301 16.89 15.86 6.92
C ALA A 301 15.54 16.10 6.22
N GLY A 302 15.38 15.60 4.99
CA GLY A 302 14.10 15.60 4.27
C GLY A 302 13.02 14.80 5.00
N LEU A 303 13.34 13.58 5.43
CA LEU A 303 12.43 12.72 6.19
C LEU A 303 12.14 13.26 7.60
N GLU A 304 13.10 13.93 8.25
CA GLU A 304 12.94 14.59 9.54
C GLU A 304 12.02 15.82 9.42
N HIS A 305 12.16 16.59 8.33
CA HIS A 305 11.26 17.71 8.04
C HIS A 305 9.84 17.23 7.75
N GLU A 306 9.68 16.17 6.95
CA GLU A 306 8.38 15.55 6.69
C GLU A 306 7.75 14.99 7.96
N ASN A 307 8.52 14.28 8.78
CA ASN A 307 8.06 13.80 10.10
C ASN A 307 7.69 14.93 11.04
N TYR A 308 8.45 16.03 11.05
CA TYR A 308 8.13 17.20 11.84
C TYR A 308 6.80 17.83 11.40
N GLN A 309 6.59 17.94 10.09
CA GLN A 309 5.34 18.47 9.53
C GLN A 309 4.17 17.55 9.83
N LEU A 310 4.31 16.24 9.64
CA LEU A 310 3.30 15.23 10.01
C LEU A 310 2.96 15.27 11.50
N LYS A 311 3.96 15.42 12.36
CA LYS A 311 3.75 15.54 13.81
C LYS A 311 2.98 16.83 14.16
N LYS A 312 3.33 17.96 13.53
CA LYS A 312 2.62 19.22 13.71
C LYS A 312 1.18 19.14 13.22
N ASP A 313 0.95 18.47 12.09
CA ASP A 313 -0.39 18.25 11.54
C ASP A 313 -1.21 17.34 12.44
N TYR A 314 -0.60 16.28 12.99
CA TYR A 314 -1.20 15.42 14.00
C TYR A 314 -1.57 16.19 15.28
N GLU A 315 -0.65 16.99 15.83
CA GLU A 315 -0.90 17.83 17.02
C GLU A 315 -2.01 18.86 16.76
N THR A 316 -2.04 19.44 15.56
CA THR A 316 -3.08 20.38 15.14
C THR A 316 -4.42 19.67 15.06
N LEU A 317 -4.48 18.49 14.42
CA LEU A 317 -5.68 17.67 14.30
C LEU A 317 -6.20 17.22 15.67
N GLN A 318 -5.30 16.86 16.60
CA GLN A 318 -5.66 16.49 17.96
C GLN A 318 -6.28 17.66 18.74
N LYS A 319 -5.67 18.85 18.72
CA LYS A 319 -6.23 20.05 19.38
C LYS A 319 -7.59 20.45 18.82
N ASN A 320 -7.68 20.38 17.50
CA ASN A 320 -8.90 20.59 16.75
C ASN A 320 -10.01 19.63 17.20
N TYR A 321 -9.68 18.35 17.37
CA TYR A 321 -10.58 17.34 17.87
C TYR A 321 -11.03 17.58 19.31
N GLU A 322 -10.11 17.90 20.22
CA GLU A 322 -10.43 18.22 21.61
C GLU A 322 -11.38 19.42 21.69
N MET A 323 -11.17 20.44 20.86
CA MET A 323 -12.07 21.59 20.73
C MET A 323 -13.45 21.20 20.19
N LEU A 324 -13.53 20.31 19.19
CA LEU A 324 -14.80 19.80 18.68
C LEU A 324 -15.57 19.06 19.78
N ARG A 325 -14.89 18.21 20.56
CA ARG A 325 -15.49 17.44 21.64
C ARG A 325 -16.07 18.35 22.73
N ALA A 326 -15.30 19.34 23.19
CA ALA A 326 -15.77 20.32 24.17
C ALA A 326 -17.02 21.06 23.67
N GLN A 327 -17.03 21.47 22.40
CA GLN A 327 -18.18 22.14 21.81
C GLN A 327 -19.41 21.24 21.68
N ILE A 328 -19.21 19.93 21.44
CA ILE A 328 -20.31 18.96 21.44
C ILE A 328 -20.88 18.79 22.85
N GLU A 329 -20.02 18.70 23.87
CA GLU A 329 -20.43 18.61 25.28
C GLU A 329 -21.23 19.86 25.69
N ASP A 330 -20.78 21.07 25.35
CA ASP A 330 -21.53 22.31 25.58
C ASP A 330 -22.93 22.28 24.91
N MET A 331 -23.04 21.71 23.70
CA MET A 331 -24.32 21.60 23.00
C MET A 331 -25.24 20.51 23.58
N GLN A 332 -24.68 19.43 24.12
CA GLN A 332 -25.41 18.38 24.80
C GLN A 332 -26.03 18.91 26.10
N GLU A 333 -25.31 19.77 26.83
CA GLU A 333 -25.77 20.42 28.06
C GLU A 333 -26.81 21.55 27.84
N ASP A 334 -26.98 22.04 26.60
CA ASP A 334 -27.94 23.11 26.29
C ASP A 334 -29.41 22.65 26.48
N HIS A 335 -30.01 22.96 27.63
CA HIS A 335 -31.41 22.60 27.91
C HIS A 335 -32.46 23.43 27.16
N THR A 336 -32.06 24.45 26.39
CA THR A 336 -33.00 25.33 25.67
C THR A 336 -33.40 24.79 24.30
N ARG A 337 -32.62 23.86 23.75
CA ARG A 337 -32.85 23.23 22.45
C ARG A 337 -33.52 21.88 22.58
N THR A 338 -34.37 21.56 21.61
CA THR A 338 -34.91 20.21 21.42
C THR A 338 -33.82 19.23 20.96
N ASP A 339 -34.03 17.94 21.17
CA ASP A 339 -33.11 16.86 20.74
C ASP A 339 -32.69 16.99 19.26
N ASP A 340 -33.61 17.45 18.42
CA ASP A 340 -33.41 17.57 16.98
C ASP A 340 -32.54 18.78 16.64
N GLU A 341 -32.74 19.90 17.33
CA GLU A 341 -31.91 21.11 17.20
C GLU A 341 -30.49 20.87 17.73
N LYS A 342 -30.34 20.03 18.76
CA LYS A 342 -29.03 19.60 19.26
C LYS A 342 -28.30 18.76 18.23
N ILE A 343 -28.96 17.75 17.68
CA ILE A 343 -28.36 16.88 16.66
C ILE A 343 -27.99 17.67 15.42
N ASP A 344 -28.85 18.56 14.92
CA ASP A 344 -28.54 19.37 13.74
C ASP A 344 -27.34 20.30 14.00
N ALA A 345 -27.25 20.89 15.19
CA ALA A 345 -26.11 21.72 15.59
C ALA A 345 -24.81 20.90 15.72
N ILE A 346 -24.87 19.72 16.34
CA ILE A 346 -23.75 18.78 16.47
C ILE A 346 -23.26 18.34 15.09
N LEU A 347 -24.16 17.91 14.20
CA LEU A 347 -23.85 17.50 12.84
C LEU A 347 -23.22 18.65 12.05
N LYS A 348 -23.77 19.86 12.13
CA LYS A 348 -23.21 21.05 11.47
C LYS A 348 -21.78 21.33 11.95
N ARG A 349 -21.51 21.13 13.24
CA ARG A 349 -20.17 21.31 13.81
C ARG A 349 -19.19 20.24 13.33
N ILE A 350 -19.64 18.99 13.27
CA ILE A 350 -18.88 17.88 12.69
C ILE A 350 -18.54 18.17 11.22
N TYR A 351 -19.51 18.57 10.38
CA TYR A 351 -19.22 18.87 8.97
C TYR A 351 -18.29 20.06 8.77
N THR A 352 -18.36 21.07 9.64
CA THR A 352 -17.45 22.22 9.59
C THR A 352 -16.01 21.81 9.92
N PHE A 353 -15.85 20.72 10.69
CA PHE A 353 -14.56 20.20 11.11
C PHE A 353 -13.90 19.26 10.10
N MET A 354 -14.67 18.72 9.16
CA MET A 354 -14.19 17.74 8.19
C MET A 354 -13.65 18.43 6.94
N PRO A 355 -12.49 18.01 6.40
CA PRO A 355 -11.98 18.55 5.14
C PRO A 355 -12.95 18.31 3.97
N GLU A 356 -12.98 19.22 3.01
CA GLU A 356 -13.96 19.20 1.90
C GLU A 356 -13.74 18.02 0.93
N ASP A 357 -12.50 17.55 0.78
CA ASP A 357 -12.09 16.50 -0.17
C ASP A 357 -11.63 15.22 0.54
N ILE A 358 -12.57 14.51 1.18
CA ILE A 358 -12.31 13.15 1.66
C ILE A 358 -12.57 12.19 0.49
N SER A 359 -11.54 11.91 -0.33
CA SER A 359 -11.61 10.87 -1.35
C SER A 359 -11.43 9.49 -0.71
N PHE A 360 -12.41 8.62 -0.88
CA PHE A 360 -12.33 7.19 -0.51
C PHE A 360 -12.40 6.36 -1.78
N ASP A 361 -11.31 5.65 -2.09
CA ASP A 361 -11.21 4.81 -3.29
C ASP A 361 -11.77 3.39 -3.09
N GLN A 362 -11.95 2.93 -1.85
CA GLN A 362 -12.17 1.49 -1.58
C GLN A 362 -13.64 1.05 -1.46
N ASP A 363 -14.60 1.95 -1.25
CA ASP A 363 -16.01 1.56 -1.00
C ASP A 363 -16.95 1.69 -2.22
N ALA A 364 -16.49 2.29 -3.32
CA ALA A 364 -17.31 2.46 -4.52
C ALA A 364 -17.78 1.11 -5.12
N HIS A 365 -17.04 0.02 -4.89
CA HIS A 365 -17.41 -1.31 -5.39
C HIS A 365 -18.43 -2.06 -4.51
N ARG A 366 -18.65 -1.65 -3.25
CA ARG A 366 -19.46 -2.41 -2.27
C ARG A 366 -20.90 -1.92 -2.15
N LEU A 367 -21.18 -0.69 -2.58
CA LEU A 367 -22.53 -0.06 -2.59
C LEU A 367 -23.00 0.33 -4.00
N ALA A 368 -22.28 -0.08 -5.05
CA ALA A 368 -22.43 0.39 -6.42
C ALA A 368 -23.89 0.40 -6.92
N ASP A 369 -24.67 -0.62 -6.55
CA ASP A 369 -26.04 -0.80 -7.05
C ASP A 369 -27.06 0.24 -6.53
N ILE A 370 -26.80 0.87 -5.37
CA ILE A 370 -27.73 1.83 -4.75
C ILE A 370 -27.07 3.14 -4.34
N TRP A 371 -25.75 3.25 -4.44
CA TRP A 371 -24.99 4.44 -4.06
C TRP A 371 -25.56 5.69 -4.73
N GLU A 372 -25.81 5.61 -6.03
CA GLU A 372 -26.40 6.68 -6.84
C GLU A 372 -27.87 6.98 -6.50
N SER A 373 -28.58 6.05 -5.84
CA SER A 373 -29.97 6.26 -5.40
C SER A 373 -30.07 7.06 -4.09
N PHE A 374 -29.02 7.01 -3.26
CA PHE A 374 -28.96 7.82 -2.04
C PHE A 374 -28.94 9.31 -2.32
N SER A 375 -29.41 10.10 -1.36
CA SER A 375 -29.26 11.55 -1.49
C SER A 375 -27.77 11.93 -1.40
N PRO A 376 -27.30 12.99 -2.09
CA PRO A 376 -25.92 13.46 -1.94
C PRO A 376 -25.54 13.75 -0.49
N ALA A 377 -26.51 14.19 0.31
CA ALA A 377 -26.33 14.40 1.75
C ALA A 377 -26.13 13.07 2.50
N THR A 378 -26.90 12.02 2.19
CA THR A 378 -26.73 10.67 2.76
C THR A 378 -25.38 10.06 2.40
N GLN A 379 -24.94 10.22 1.14
CA GLN A 379 -23.61 9.79 0.70
C GLN A 379 -22.51 10.52 1.49
N LYS A 380 -22.67 11.83 1.71
CA LYS A 380 -21.77 12.62 2.55
C LYS A 380 -21.76 12.14 3.99
N ASP A 381 -22.93 11.89 4.60
CA ASP A 381 -23.07 11.39 5.97
C ASP A 381 -22.30 10.07 6.15
N ILE A 382 -22.46 9.14 5.21
CA ILE A 382 -21.75 7.85 5.21
C ILE A 382 -20.24 8.05 5.12
N ARG A 383 -19.75 8.84 4.16
CA ARG A 383 -18.30 9.12 4.02
C ARG A 383 -17.71 9.80 5.26
N THR A 384 -18.43 10.76 5.83
CA THR A 384 -18.02 11.46 7.05
C THR A 384 -17.98 10.50 8.25
N SER A 385 -18.98 9.64 8.40
CA SER A 385 -19.01 8.62 9.44
C SER A 385 -17.80 7.67 9.36
N LEU A 386 -17.50 7.16 8.16
CA LEU A 386 -16.35 6.31 7.90
C LEU A 386 -15.02 6.97 8.29
N ALA A 387 -14.83 8.21 7.83
CA ALA A 387 -13.62 8.97 8.12
C ALA A 387 -13.43 9.24 9.63
N LEU A 388 -14.51 9.52 10.37
CA LEU A 388 -14.46 9.67 11.83
C LEU A 388 -14.03 8.37 12.51
N TYR A 389 -14.53 7.23 12.07
CA TYR A 389 -14.14 5.94 12.65
C TYR A 389 -12.70 5.56 12.31
N GLU A 390 -12.32 5.61 11.03
CA GLU A 390 -11.01 5.11 10.60
C GLU A 390 -9.86 6.02 11.02
N LYS A 391 -10.02 7.34 10.82
CA LYS A 391 -8.96 8.33 11.05
C LYS A 391 -8.94 8.84 12.48
N MET A 392 -10.10 9.03 13.10
CA MET A 392 -10.21 9.68 14.43
C MET A 392 -10.48 8.70 15.56
N LYS A 393 -10.86 7.44 15.27
CA LYS A 393 -11.18 6.40 16.26
C LYS A 393 -12.29 6.82 17.24
N THR A 394 -13.32 7.49 16.73
CA THR A 394 -14.46 8.02 17.51
C THR A 394 -15.77 7.29 17.18
N PRO A 395 -16.00 6.10 17.76
CA PRO A 395 -17.15 5.26 17.40
C PRO A 395 -18.50 5.91 17.73
N ASP A 396 -18.56 6.76 18.75
CA ASP A 396 -19.75 7.50 19.18
C ASP A 396 -20.17 8.57 18.16
N LEU A 397 -19.24 9.44 17.73
CA LEU A 397 -19.51 10.47 16.72
C LEU A 397 -19.77 9.84 15.35
N ALA A 398 -18.98 8.83 14.98
CA ALA A 398 -19.18 8.09 13.75
C ALA A 398 -20.57 7.43 13.71
N ALA A 399 -21.00 6.82 14.82
CA ALA A 399 -22.33 6.23 14.96
C ALA A 399 -23.46 7.27 14.85
N LEU A 400 -23.30 8.44 15.46
CA LEU A 400 -24.30 9.51 15.40
C LEU A 400 -24.54 10.01 13.96
N VAL A 401 -23.46 10.26 13.22
CA VAL A 401 -23.54 10.67 11.81
C VAL A 401 -24.20 9.59 10.97
N PHE A 402 -23.83 8.33 11.19
CA PHE A 402 -24.41 7.19 10.48
C PHE A 402 -25.91 7.09 10.70
N VAL A 403 -26.34 7.12 11.95
CA VAL A 403 -27.75 6.98 12.33
C VAL A 403 -28.59 8.14 11.78
N SER A 404 -28.00 9.33 11.68
CA SER A 404 -28.65 10.52 11.09
C SER A 404 -28.95 10.35 9.59
N SER A 405 -28.15 9.56 8.87
CA SER A 405 -28.39 9.26 7.45
C SER A 405 -29.72 8.50 7.23
N LEU A 406 -30.13 7.65 8.18
CA LEU A 406 -31.40 6.92 8.15
C LEU A 406 -32.60 7.85 8.37
N GLU A 407 -32.47 8.82 9.30
CA GLU A 407 -33.48 9.86 9.52
C GLU A 407 -33.70 10.66 8.23
N ARG A 408 -32.60 10.98 7.53
CA ARG A 408 -32.63 11.72 6.27
C ARG A 408 -33.35 10.95 5.16
N GLU A 409 -33.06 9.67 4.98
CA GLU A 409 -33.74 8.87 3.96
C GLU A 409 -35.21 8.60 4.31
N MET A 410 -35.56 8.41 5.58
CA MET A 410 -36.97 8.31 6.00
C MET A 410 -37.74 9.61 5.71
N LYS A 411 -37.13 10.77 5.99
CA LYS A 411 -37.66 12.10 5.67
C LYS A 411 -37.91 12.25 4.17
N ARG A 412 -36.90 11.99 3.34
CA ARG A 412 -36.92 12.17 1.88
C ARG A 412 -37.92 11.26 1.17
N ASN A 413 -38.06 10.01 1.61
CA ASN A 413 -38.81 8.99 0.84
C ASN A 413 -40.27 8.80 1.29
N PHE A 414 -40.61 9.14 2.53
CA PHE A 414 -41.97 8.97 3.07
C PHE A 414 -42.62 10.27 3.55
N PHE A 415 -41.90 11.07 4.34
CA PHE A 415 -42.51 12.17 5.06
C PHE A 415 -42.62 13.46 4.25
N GLU A 416 -41.60 13.82 3.48
CA GLU A 416 -41.67 14.94 2.52
C GLU A 416 -42.73 14.68 1.45
N PRO A 417 -42.73 13.52 0.74
CA PRO A 417 -43.78 13.18 -0.21
C PRO A 417 -45.20 13.20 0.38
N PHE A 418 -45.37 12.77 1.63
CA PHE A 418 -46.66 12.86 2.31
C PHE A 418 -47.12 14.32 2.46
N LYS A 419 -46.25 15.19 2.96
CA LYS A 419 -46.58 16.62 3.16
C LYS A 419 -46.87 17.33 1.85
N GLU A 420 -46.27 16.89 0.75
CA GLU A 420 -46.54 17.42 -0.60
C GLU A 420 -47.79 16.82 -1.25
N SER A 421 -48.27 15.68 -0.75
CA SER A 421 -49.38 14.92 -1.33
C SER A 421 -50.72 15.65 -1.26
N ALA A 422 -51.61 15.28 -2.20
CA ALA A 422 -53.01 15.73 -2.17
C ALA A 422 -53.75 15.26 -0.91
N ALA A 423 -53.35 14.14 -0.30
CA ALA A 423 -53.95 13.62 0.93
C ALA A 423 -53.72 14.59 2.10
N PHE A 424 -52.50 15.13 2.23
CA PHE A 424 -52.18 16.12 3.25
C PHE A 424 -52.83 17.48 2.97
N LYS A 425 -52.82 17.95 1.72
CA LYS A 425 -53.42 19.23 1.33
C LYS A 425 -54.94 19.31 1.54
N LYS A 426 -55.63 18.16 1.59
CA LYS A 426 -57.08 18.08 1.85
C LYS A 426 -57.45 18.21 3.33
N ILE A 427 -56.50 18.16 4.25
CA ILE A 427 -56.76 18.22 5.69
C ILE A 427 -57.09 19.67 6.08
N LYS A 428 -58.37 19.93 6.38
CA LYS A 428 -58.84 21.26 6.83
C LYS A 428 -58.52 21.55 8.29
N ASN A 429 -58.52 20.52 9.14
CA ASN A 429 -58.26 20.65 10.57
C ASN A 429 -57.03 19.82 10.96
N LYS A 430 -55.95 20.51 11.35
CA LYS A 430 -54.70 19.91 11.83
C LYS A 430 -54.60 19.92 13.36
N PHE A 431 -55.74 19.94 14.06
CA PHE A 431 -55.76 19.84 15.52
C PHE A 431 -55.74 18.38 15.98
N CYS A 432 -55.02 18.09 17.06
CA CYS A 432 -55.00 16.79 17.72
C CYS A 432 -55.49 16.91 19.18
N PRO A 433 -56.67 16.39 19.53
CA PRO A 433 -57.21 16.41 20.88
C PRO A 433 -56.52 15.42 21.83
N ASN A 434 -55.86 14.39 21.29
CA ASN A 434 -55.20 13.36 22.10
C ASN A 434 -53.76 13.77 22.44
N LYS A 435 -53.53 14.09 23.72
CA LYS A 435 -52.20 14.49 24.23
C LYS A 435 -51.13 13.42 24.03
N ASN A 436 -51.48 12.14 24.12
CA ASN A 436 -50.53 11.03 23.94
C ASN A 436 -50.12 10.81 22.48
N LEU A 437 -50.81 11.44 21.53
CA LEU A 437 -50.54 11.36 20.10
C LEU A 437 -49.86 12.64 19.58
N LEU A 438 -49.70 13.66 20.44
CA LEU A 438 -49.37 15.01 20.01
C LEU A 438 -48.00 15.07 19.31
N ASP A 439 -46.99 14.35 19.79
CA ASP A 439 -45.65 14.37 19.19
C ASP A 439 -45.62 13.69 17.82
N VAL A 440 -46.26 12.53 17.69
CA VAL A 440 -46.46 11.84 16.40
C VAL A 440 -47.25 12.71 15.43
N HIS A 441 -48.30 13.37 15.92
CA HIS A 441 -49.12 14.26 15.12
C HIS A 441 -48.31 15.45 14.61
N ARG A 442 -47.58 16.15 15.49
CA ARG A 442 -46.74 17.30 15.15
C ARG A 442 -45.67 16.94 14.15
N ALA A 443 -44.98 15.81 14.35
CA ALA A 443 -43.96 15.32 13.42
C ALA A 443 -44.51 15.07 12.00
N LEU A 444 -45.79 14.72 11.86
CA LEU A 444 -46.45 14.55 10.56
C LEU A 444 -47.12 15.83 10.03
N ALA A 445 -47.53 16.75 10.91
CA ALA A 445 -48.39 17.88 10.58
C ALA A 445 -47.65 19.21 10.34
N GLU A 446 -46.58 19.46 11.10
CA GLU A 446 -45.80 20.70 11.04
C GLU A 446 -44.85 20.65 9.85
N ILE A 447 -44.70 21.76 9.12
CA ILE A 447 -43.87 21.78 7.90
C ILE A 447 -42.40 21.62 8.28
N ASP A 448 -41.96 22.34 9.31
CA ASP A 448 -40.55 22.42 9.73
C ASP A 448 -40.10 21.28 10.65
N ARG A 449 -41.05 20.44 11.11
CA ARG A 449 -40.75 19.31 11.99
C ARG A 449 -40.85 17.99 11.24
N HIS A 450 -39.85 17.13 11.36
CA HIS A 450 -39.87 15.82 10.70
C HIS A 450 -39.80 14.69 11.72
N PRO A 451 -40.30 13.50 11.36
CA PRO A 451 -40.13 12.33 12.21
C PRO A 451 -38.66 11.94 12.37
N THR A 452 -38.31 11.64 13.61
CA THR A 452 -36.98 11.16 14.03
C THR A 452 -37.02 9.65 14.22
N LEU A 453 -35.85 9.00 14.32
CA LEU A 453 -35.80 7.57 14.67
C LEU A 453 -36.44 7.30 16.04
N GLY A 454 -36.38 8.26 16.96
CA GLY A 454 -37.10 8.19 18.23
C GLY A 454 -38.62 8.09 18.08
N ASN A 455 -39.19 8.78 17.11
CA ASN A 455 -40.65 8.87 16.90
C ASN A 455 -41.18 7.81 15.91
N ILE A 456 -40.32 7.23 15.07
CA ILE A 456 -40.67 6.23 14.06
C ILE A 456 -41.46 5.02 14.63
N PRO A 457 -41.06 4.39 15.75
CA PRO A 457 -41.83 3.29 16.35
C PRO A 457 -43.24 3.71 16.79
N PHE A 458 -43.39 4.97 17.24
CA PHE A 458 -44.68 5.50 17.68
C PHE A 458 -45.59 5.86 16.51
N ILE A 459 -45.03 6.31 15.38
CA ILE A 459 -45.76 6.53 14.13
C ILE A 459 -46.37 5.22 13.65
N LYS A 460 -45.59 4.13 13.64
CA LYS A 460 -46.11 2.78 13.33
C LYS A 460 -47.32 2.44 14.22
N LYS A 461 -47.19 2.57 15.53
CA LYS A 461 -48.26 2.27 16.49
C LYS A 461 -49.51 3.12 16.20
N ALA A 462 -49.34 4.41 15.88
CA ALA A 462 -50.42 5.33 15.57
C ALA A 462 -51.16 4.98 14.25
N ILE A 463 -50.45 4.60 13.18
CA ILE A 463 -51.09 4.24 11.91
C ILE A 463 -51.73 2.85 11.91
N LEU A 464 -51.46 2.01 12.91
CA LEU A 464 -52.14 0.73 13.10
C LEU A 464 -53.38 0.86 14.00
N SER A 465 -53.36 1.81 14.93
CA SER A 465 -54.48 2.09 15.85
C SER A 465 -55.66 2.77 15.15
N GLN A 466 -56.85 2.19 15.26
CA GLN A 466 -58.08 2.83 14.78
C GLN A 466 -58.46 4.05 15.63
N GLN A 467 -58.16 4.02 16.92
CA GLN A 467 -58.41 5.14 17.81
C GLN A 467 -57.55 6.35 17.42
N SER A 468 -56.25 6.13 17.17
CA SER A 468 -55.33 7.21 16.80
C SER A 468 -55.68 7.84 15.44
N LYS A 469 -56.23 7.08 14.49
CA LYS A 469 -56.76 7.61 13.23
C LYS A 469 -58.03 8.44 13.40
N ARG A 470 -58.90 8.07 14.34
CA ARG A 470 -60.09 8.88 14.68
C ARG A 470 -59.69 10.17 15.37
N ASP A 471 -58.71 10.09 16.26
CA ASP A 471 -58.23 11.22 17.04
C ASP A 471 -57.37 12.18 16.20
N SER A 472 -56.83 11.77 15.05
CA SER A 472 -55.99 12.63 14.22
C SER A 472 -56.20 12.43 12.72
N ALA A 473 -56.77 13.46 12.08
CA ALA A 473 -56.95 13.49 10.63
C ALA A 473 -55.61 13.40 9.86
N VAL A 474 -54.52 13.89 10.46
CA VAL A 474 -53.17 13.80 9.88
C VAL A 474 -52.66 12.37 9.90
N VAL A 475 -52.82 11.64 11.01
CA VAL A 475 -52.43 10.22 11.10
C VAL A 475 -53.27 9.36 10.15
N ALA A 476 -54.58 9.64 10.05
CA ALA A 476 -55.46 8.96 9.10
C ALA A 476 -55.04 9.20 7.64
N ALA A 477 -54.73 10.46 7.29
CA ALA A 477 -54.26 10.82 5.96
C ALA A 477 -52.90 10.19 5.64
N PHE A 478 -51.98 10.12 6.61
CA PHE A 478 -50.69 9.46 6.42
C PHE A 478 -50.86 7.96 6.19
N ALA A 479 -51.70 7.30 6.99
CA ALA A 479 -52.02 5.87 6.79
C ALA A 479 -52.67 5.60 5.42
N GLN A 480 -53.49 6.53 4.92
CA GLN A 480 -54.07 6.45 3.58
C GLN A 480 -53.02 6.68 2.48
N PHE A 481 -52.13 7.65 2.66
CA PHE A 481 -51.04 7.97 1.74
C PHE A 481 -50.10 6.79 1.52
N LEU A 482 -49.76 6.05 2.59
CA LEU A 482 -48.94 4.85 2.49
C LEU A 482 -49.61 3.78 1.59
N GLY A 483 -50.93 3.64 1.66
CA GLY A 483 -51.71 2.75 0.79
C GLY A 483 -51.22 1.31 0.85
N LYS A 484 -50.84 0.75 -0.31
CA LYS A 484 -50.30 -0.62 -0.46
C LYS A 484 -48.95 -0.83 0.25
N ASP A 485 -48.18 0.23 0.47
CA ASP A 485 -46.83 0.16 1.07
C ASP A 485 -46.86 0.28 2.60
N ARG A 486 -48.07 0.29 3.20
CA ARG A 486 -48.23 0.42 4.65
C ARG A 486 -47.57 -0.72 5.43
N GLU A 487 -47.66 -1.95 4.94
CA GLU A 487 -47.05 -3.12 5.60
C GLU A 487 -45.52 -3.06 5.54
N ALA A 488 -44.98 -2.70 4.38
CA ALA A 488 -43.54 -2.48 4.21
C ALA A 488 -43.02 -1.36 5.11
N PHE A 489 -43.71 -0.22 5.17
CA PHE A 489 -43.38 0.86 6.11
C PHE A 489 -43.38 0.38 7.57
N CYS A 490 -44.36 -0.43 7.97
CA CYS A 490 -44.40 -0.99 9.32
C CYS A 490 -43.22 -1.94 9.59
N SER A 491 -42.80 -2.72 8.59
CA SER A 491 -41.62 -3.60 8.68
C SER A 491 -40.32 -2.82 8.86
N ILE A 492 -40.15 -1.71 8.11
CA ILE A 492 -39.04 -0.77 8.26
C ILE A 492 -38.99 -0.22 9.69
N CYS A 493 -40.13 0.22 10.23
CA CYS A 493 -40.20 0.70 11.61
C CYS A 493 -39.85 -0.37 12.65
N ASP A 494 -40.27 -1.62 12.44
CA ASP A 494 -39.91 -2.74 13.32
C ASP A 494 -38.42 -3.02 13.33
N ALA A 495 -37.80 -2.97 12.15
CA ALA A 495 -36.38 -3.23 12.02
C ALA A 495 -35.54 -2.16 12.74
N VAL A 496 -35.93 -0.88 12.64
CA VAL A 496 -35.35 0.23 13.40
C VAL A 496 -35.50 0.03 14.92
N GLU A 497 -36.68 -0.39 15.39
CA GLU A 497 -36.96 -0.58 16.83
C GLU A 497 -36.22 -1.80 17.42
N LYS A 498 -36.05 -2.86 16.62
CA LYS A 498 -35.55 -4.17 17.08
C LYS A 498 -34.06 -4.39 16.85
N TYR A 499 -33.40 -3.65 15.96
CA TYR A 499 -31.97 -3.82 15.74
C TYR A 499 -31.18 -3.47 17.01
N ARG A 500 -30.12 -4.25 17.30
CA ARG A 500 -29.33 -4.18 18.53
C ARG A 500 -27.86 -4.02 18.17
N LEU A 501 -27.19 -3.08 18.83
CA LEU A 501 -25.84 -2.62 18.50
C LEU A 501 -24.88 -2.83 19.67
N GLY A 502 -23.68 -3.32 19.35
CA GLY A 502 -22.56 -3.43 20.27
C GLY A 502 -22.78 -4.37 21.44
N THR A 503 -21.81 -4.39 22.34
CA THR A 503 -21.78 -5.38 23.43
C THR A 503 -22.93 -5.16 24.44
N LYS A 504 -23.36 -3.91 24.62
CA LYS A 504 -24.51 -3.54 25.46
C LYS A 504 -25.87 -3.74 24.78
N LYS A 505 -25.90 -4.15 23.51
CA LYS A 505 -27.11 -4.38 22.72
C LYS A 505 -28.06 -3.17 22.74
N TYR A 506 -27.54 -1.98 22.51
CA TYR A 506 -28.37 -0.78 22.42
C TYR A 506 -29.30 -0.83 21.22
N THR A 507 -30.53 -0.34 21.36
CA THR A 507 -31.39 -0.12 20.19
C THR A 507 -30.86 1.07 19.41
N VAL A 508 -31.09 1.14 18.09
CA VAL A 508 -30.71 2.31 17.28
C VAL A 508 -31.27 3.61 17.89
N VAL A 509 -32.51 3.54 18.37
CA VAL A 509 -33.19 4.66 19.04
C VAL A 509 -32.51 5.07 20.35
N LYS A 510 -32.15 4.09 21.19
CA LYS A 510 -31.50 4.36 22.49
C LYS A 510 -30.10 4.93 22.28
N LEU A 511 -29.37 4.43 21.28
CA LEU A 511 -28.06 4.96 20.93
C LEU A 511 -28.16 6.40 20.44
N ARG A 512 -29.07 6.69 19.49
CA ARG A 512 -29.33 8.04 18.96
C ARG A 512 -29.64 9.05 20.06
N ASN A 513 -30.61 8.74 20.92
CA ASN A 513 -31.04 9.66 21.97
C ASN A 513 -29.99 9.80 23.08
N GLY A 514 -29.32 8.71 23.47
CA GLY A 514 -28.27 8.77 24.48
C GLY A 514 -27.09 9.64 24.04
N LEU A 515 -26.65 9.50 22.78
CA LEU A 515 -25.59 10.34 22.21
C LEU A 515 -26.03 11.81 22.04
N ALA A 516 -27.30 12.07 21.73
CA ALA A 516 -27.81 13.45 21.62
C ALA A 516 -27.83 14.21 22.95
N HIS A 517 -27.98 13.49 24.07
CA HIS A 517 -28.06 14.06 25.42
C HIS A 517 -26.77 13.94 26.22
N GLY A 518 -25.71 13.37 25.64
CA GLY A 518 -24.47 13.12 26.39
C GLY A 518 -24.66 12.14 27.55
N ASP A 519 -25.53 11.15 27.41
CA ASP A 519 -25.72 10.11 28.43
C ASP A 519 -24.42 9.30 28.57
N GLU A 520 -23.67 9.55 29.65
CA GLU A 520 -22.37 8.93 29.91
C GLU A 520 -22.42 7.40 29.87
N ALA A 521 -23.53 6.78 30.32
CA ALA A 521 -23.66 5.32 30.24
C ALA A 521 -23.78 4.82 28.80
N VAL A 522 -24.35 5.62 27.90
CA VAL A 522 -24.44 5.33 26.47
C VAL A 522 -23.12 5.67 25.78
N LYS A 523 -22.46 6.78 26.13
CA LYS A 523 -21.16 7.22 25.59
C LYS A 523 -20.04 6.24 25.91
N GLU A 524 -19.87 5.87 27.17
CA GLU A 524 -18.90 4.84 27.62
C GLU A 524 -19.25 3.44 27.10
N GLY A 525 -20.55 3.18 26.89
CA GLY A 525 -21.03 1.91 26.36
C GLY A 525 -21.02 1.81 24.83
N CYS A 526 -20.72 2.91 24.11
CA CYS A 526 -20.63 2.96 22.65
C CYS A 526 -19.25 2.48 22.21
N ASP A 527 -19.06 1.16 22.25
CA ASP A 527 -17.81 0.50 21.87
C ASP A 527 -17.60 0.47 20.35
N GLU A 528 -16.39 0.12 19.91
CA GLU A 528 -16.11 -0.11 18.48
C GLU A 528 -17.07 -1.11 17.86
N ARG A 529 -17.61 -2.05 18.65
CA ARG A 529 -18.61 -3.01 18.21
C ARG A 529 -19.97 -2.37 17.92
N CYS A 530 -20.36 -1.30 18.62
CA CYS A 530 -21.52 -0.48 18.24
C CYS A 530 -21.34 0.07 16.83
N TYR A 531 -20.19 0.68 16.54
CA TYR A 531 -19.91 1.20 15.20
C TYR A 531 -19.76 0.08 14.17
N HIS A 532 -19.11 -1.02 14.51
CA HIS A 532 -18.95 -2.14 13.59
C HIS A 532 -20.29 -2.84 13.30
N ASP A 533 -21.19 -2.97 14.27
CA ASP A 533 -22.55 -3.48 14.06
C ASP A 533 -23.45 -2.46 13.32
N LEU A 534 -23.13 -1.16 13.40
CA LEU A 534 -23.68 -0.11 12.52
C LEU A 534 -23.06 -0.17 11.11
N MET A 535 -21.78 -0.46 10.96
CA MET A 535 -21.13 -0.65 9.66
C MET A 535 -21.59 -1.94 9.00
N LYS A 536 -21.93 -2.98 9.78
CA LYS A 536 -22.67 -4.16 9.31
C LYS A 536 -24.07 -3.82 8.79
N MET A 537 -24.57 -2.60 9.00
CA MET A 537 -25.72 -2.09 8.27
C MET A 537 -25.46 -2.03 6.76
N PHE A 538 -24.20 -2.09 6.30
CA PHE A 538 -23.81 -2.25 4.90
C PHE A 538 -23.73 -3.71 4.41
N TYR A 539 -23.85 -4.71 5.30
CA TYR A 539 -23.59 -6.11 4.92
C TYR A 539 -24.75 -7.06 5.25
N GLU A 540 -25.68 -6.72 6.16
CA GLU A 540 -26.81 -7.61 6.54
C GLU A 540 -28.10 -6.81 6.92
N PRO A 541 -29.16 -7.30 7.65
CA PRO A 541 -30.56 -6.81 7.60
C PRO A 541 -30.86 -5.30 7.47
N PRO A 542 -30.01 -4.37 7.95
CA PRO A 542 -30.24 -2.95 7.77
C PRO A 542 -29.99 -2.36 6.36
N ILE A 543 -29.21 -2.97 5.45
CA ILE A 543 -29.32 -2.63 4.02
C ILE A 543 -30.73 -2.96 3.56
N GLN A 544 -31.33 -4.04 4.05
CA GLN A 544 -32.73 -4.33 3.73
C GLN A 544 -33.65 -3.23 4.26
N ILE A 545 -33.30 -2.52 5.34
CA ILE A 545 -34.06 -1.35 5.81
C ILE A 545 -33.91 -0.19 4.82
N MET A 546 -32.68 0.19 4.44
CA MET A 546 -32.45 1.28 3.48
C MET A 546 -32.97 0.95 2.08
N PHE A 547 -32.76 -0.27 1.61
CA PHE A 547 -33.35 -0.85 0.40
C PHE A 547 -34.87 -0.87 0.48
N SER A 548 -35.47 -1.29 1.60
CA SER A 548 -36.93 -1.24 1.76
C SER A 548 -37.44 0.20 1.75
N ILE A 549 -36.71 1.15 2.34
CA ILE A 549 -37.06 2.58 2.29
C ILE A 549 -37.08 3.08 0.85
N ILE A 550 -36.05 2.75 0.06
CA ILE A 550 -35.96 3.14 -1.36
C ILE A 550 -37.00 2.39 -2.22
N ALA A 551 -37.11 1.07 -2.08
CA ALA A 551 -38.01 0.22 -2.86
C ALA A 551 -39.50 0.55 -2.61
N HIS A 552 -39.83 1.05 -1.41
CA HIS A 552 -41.17 1.51 -1.06
C HIS A 552 -41.29 3.04 -1.04
N SER A 553 -40.32 3.74 -1.62
CA SER A 553 -40.34 5.19 -1.73
C SER A 553 -41.58 5.69 -2.49
N LYS A 554 -42.09 6.84 -2.06
CA LYS A 554 -43.25 7.52 -2.67
C LYS A 554 -42.86 8.70 -3.54
N LYS A 555 -41.56 8.89 -3.72
CA LYS A 555 -40.95 9.83 -4.65
C LYS A 555 -40.89 9.19 -6.04
#